data_AF-A0A3S5DL93-F1
#
_entry.id   AF-A0A3S5DL93-F1
#
_cell.length_a   1.000
_cell.length_b   1.000
_cell.length_c   1.000
_cell.angle_alpha   90.00
_cell.angle_beta   90.00
_cell.angle_gamma   90.00
#
_symmetry.space_group_name_H-M   'P 1'
#
loop_
_entity.id
_entity.type
_entity.pdbx_description
1 polymer ?
#
loop_
_entity_poly.entity_id
_entity_poly.type
_entity_poly.pdbx_seq_one_letter_code
_entity_poly.pdbx_strand_id
1 'polypeptide(L)'
;MVDWHRAQRGRIGEDQSHCNASWYREEAARRELDIPIYGVPVQTRELFGVLHLKGFVIDDTVFYSGASLNNVYLHKLDKYRFDRYHLIRSPELAEAMAGFMAEQFFNDPAVFRLDKPTPSTRSIRKEIRQLRDKLSHSQYRPDPRMRLRTSWRSAPSSASARATG
;
A
#
# COMPACT_ATOMS: atom_id res chain seq x y z
N MET A 1 -5.65 1.04 0.69
CA MET A 1 -5.66 1.13 -0.79
C MET A 1 -4.86 -0.02 -1.38
N VAL A 2 -5.23 -0.51 -2.56
CA VAL A 2 -4.57 -1.61 -3.27
C VAL A 2 -4.56 -1.38 -4.77
N ASP A 3 -3.75 -2.14 -5.52
CA ASP A 3 -3.78 -2.11 -6.99
C ASP A 3 -5.09 -2.66 -7.54
N TRP A 4 -5.70 -1.93 -8.48
CA TRP A 4 -6.99 -2.25 -9.10
C TRP A 4 -7.02 -3.62 -9.77
N HIS A 5 -6.02 -3.95 -10.57
CA HIS A 5 -6.02 -5.19 -11.36
C HIS A 5 -5.69 -6.38 -10.48
N ARG A 6 -4.65 -6.26 -9.65
CA ARG A 6 -4.19 -7.35 -8.80
C ARG A 6 -5.20 -7.75 -7.73
N ALA A 7 -6.02 -6.82 -7.26
CA ALA A 7 -7.05 -7.13 -6.29
C ALA A 7 -8.25 -7.86 -6.91
N GLN A 8 -8.50 -7.70 -8.21
CA GLN A 8 -9.69 -8.22 -8.89
C GLN A 8 -9.45 -9.50 -9.69
N ARG A 9 -8.21 -10.00 -9.74
CA ARG A 9 -7.88 -11.28 -10.39
C ARG A 9 -7.50 -12.36 -9.38
N GLY A 10 -7.71 -13.61 -9.76
CA GLY A 10 -7.15 -14.76 -9.05
C GLY A 10 -5.62 -14.81 -9.14
N ARG A 11 -5.02 -15.65 -8.31
CA ARG A 11 -3.60 -16.02 -8.47
C ARG A 11 -3.42 -16.79 -9.78
N ILE A 12 -2.23 -16.71 -10.34
CA ILE A 12 -1.91 -17.43 -11.58
C ILE A 12 -2.02 -18.94 -11.28
N GLY A 13 -2.90 -19.63 -12.00
CA GLY A 13 -3.13 -21.07 -11.83
C GLY A 13 -4.20 -21.45 -10.80
N GLU A 14 -4.83 -20.48 -10.13
CA GLU A 14 -5.99 -20.71 -9.26
C GLU A 14 -7.30 -20.27 -9.94
N ASP A 15 -8.43 -20.75 -9.41
CA ASP A 15 -9.75 -20.36 -9.89
C ASP A 15 -9.96 -18.83 -9.76
N GLN A 16 -10.51 -18.23 -10.81
CA GLN A 16 -10.79 -16.78 -10.84
C GLN A 16 -11.95 -16.37 -9.94
N SER A 17 -12.72 -17.35 -9.42
CA SER A 17 -13.83 -17.12 -8.49
C SER A 17 -13.40 -16.50 -7.15
N HIS A 18 -12.15 -16.70 -6.72
CA HIS A 18 -11.64 -16.23 -5.43
C HIS A 18 -10.51 -15.20 -5.61
N CYS A 19 -10.87 -13.95 -5.86
CA CYS A 19 -9.92 -12.83 -5.86
C CYS A 19 -10.01 -12.04 -4.54
N ASN A 20 -9.05 -11.13 -4.30
CA ASN A 20 -9.09 -10.33 -3.09
C ASN A 20 -10.37 -9.48 -3.00
N ALA A 21 -10.88 -8.98 -4.14
CA ALA A 21 -12.11 -8.19 -4.16
C ALA A 21 -13.39 -8.98 -3.84
N SER A 22 -13.45 -10.30 -4.11
CA SER A 22 -14.55 -11.12 -3.58
C SER A 22 -14.42 -11.27 -2.06
N TRP A 23 -13.21 -11.55 -1.56
CA TRP A 23 -12.96 -11.64 -0.12
C TRP A 23 -13.26 -10.32 0.62
N TYR A 24 -12.91 -9.16 0.05
CA TYR A 24 -13.24 -7.84 0.63
C TYR A 24 -14.77 -7.65 0.79
N ARG A 25 -15.55 -8.05 -0.22
CA ARG A 25 -17.02 -7.95 -0.18
C ARG A 25 -17.63 -8.89 0.84
N GLU A 26 -17.11 -10.11 0.94
CA GLU A 26 -17.53 -11.09 1.96
C GLU A 26 -17.25 -10.57 3.38
N GLU A 27 -16.05 -10.05 3.63
CA GLU A 27 -15.69 -9.49 4.94
C GLU A 27 -16.49 -8.24 5.28
N ALA A 28 -16.76 -7.36 4.31
CA ALA A 28 -17.61 -6.20 4.52
C ALA A 28 -19.05 -6.59 4.88
N ALA A 29 -19.58 -7.68 4.32
CA ALA A 29 -20.92 -8.17 4.65
C ALA A 29 -21.00 -8.82 6.05
N ARG A 30 -19.87 -9.31 6.59
CA ARG A 30 -19.81 -10.01 7.88
C ARG A 30 -19.56 -9.09 9.07
N ARG A 31 -19.16 -7.83 8.84
CA ARG A 31 -18.70 -6.91 9.89
C ARG A 31 -19.61 -5.70 9.98
N GLU A 32 -19.80 -5.22 11.21
CA GLU A 32 -20.57 -4.00 11.46
C GLU A 32 -19.77 -2.72 11.13
N LEU A 33 -18.44 -2.83 11.07
CA LEU A 33 -17.54 -1.70 10.78
C LEU A 33 -17.40 -1.48 9.27
N ASP A 34 -17.65 -0.25 8.81
CA ASP A 34 -17.42 0.15 7.42
C ASP A 34 -15.92 0.45 7.18
N ILE A 35 -15.18 -0.54 6.70
CA ILE A 35 -13.75 -0.40 6.37
C ILE A 35 -13.58 -0.37 4.84
N PRO A 36 -13.45 0.81 4.21
CA PRO A 36 -13.38 0.91 2.76
C PRO A 36 -12.04 0.43 2.21
N ILE A 37 -12.07 -0.38 1.16
CA ILE A 37 -10.87 -0.88 0.48
C ILE A 37 -10.84 -0.33 -0.95
N TYR A 38 -10.10 0.76 -1.15
CA TYR A 38 -10.00 1.40 -2.45
C TYR A 38 -9.03 0.69 -3.39
N GLY A 39 -9.49 0.40 -4.60
CA GLY A 39 -8.69 -0.05 -5.73
C GLY A 39 -8.26 1.12 -6.61
N VAL A 40 -6.97 1.22 -6.89
CA VAL A 40 -6.40 2.32 -7.67
C VAL A 40 -5.87 1.80 -9.00
N PRO A 41 -6.44 2.24 -10.14
CA PRO A 41 -5.94 1.90 -11.45
C PRO A 41 -4.90 2.93 -11.94
N VAL A 42 -3.63 2.55 -11.97
CA VAL A 42 -2.57 3.42 -12.57
C VAL A 42 -2.45 3.24 -14.09
N GLN A 43 -2.99 2.14 -14.62
CA GLN A 43 -3.00 1.81 -16.04
C GLN A 43 -4.27 1.06 -16.43
N THR A 44 -4.59 1.06 -17.73
CA THR A 44 -5.78 0.36 -18.26
C THR A 44 -5.61 -1.16 -18.34
N ARG A 45 -4.39 -1.67 -18.20
CA ARG A 45 -4.05 -3.10 -18.12
C ARG A 45 -2.89 -3.28 -17.16
N GLU A 46 -2.91 -4.36 -16.38
CA GLU A 46 -1.83 -4.72 -15.44
C GLU A 46 -0.45 -4.76 -16.10
N LEU A 47 -0.35 -5.29 -17.32
CA LEU A 47 0.91 -5.43 -18.06
C LEU A 47 1.65 -4.09 -18.25
N PHE A 48 0.92 -2.98 -18.31
CA PHE A 48 1.51 -1.67 -18.55
C PHE A 48 1.90 -0.93 -17.27
N GLY A 49 1.54 -1.45 -16.10
CA GLY A 49 1.87 -0.86 -14.81
C GLY A 49 0.85 -1.19 -13.73
N VAL A 50 1.34 -1.22 -12.49
CA VAL A 50 0.55 -1.46 -11.27
C VAL A 50 0.92 -0.45 -10.20
N LEU A 51 0.03 -0.23 -9.24
CA LEU A 51 0.29 0.64 -8.11
C LEU A 51 1.42 0.05 -7.25
N HIS A 52 2.54 0.77 -7.16
CA HIS A 52 3.71 0.45 -6.33
C HIS A 52 3.90 1.44 -5.17
N LEU A 53 2.82 2.07 -4.69
CA LEU A 53 2.86 2.89 -3.49
C LEU A 53 3.05 1.98 -2.25
N LYS A 54 3.97 2.37 -1.36
CA LYS A 54 4.36 1.61 -0.17
C LYS A 54 4.27 2.47 1.07
N GLY A 55 3.99 1.83 2.19
CA GLY A 55 3.91 2.46 3.49
C GLY A 55 2.53 2.33 4.12
N PHE A 56 2.53 2.29 5.44
CA PHE A 56 1.35 2.29 6.29
C PHE A 56 1.49 3.44 7.27
N VAL A 57 0.44 4.22 7.43
CA VAL A 57 0.38 5.31 8.42
C VAL A 57 -0.55 4.85 9.53
N ILE A 58 -0.04 4.83 10.76
CA ILE A 58 -0.80 4.50 11.97
C ILE A 58 -0.45 5.58 12.98
N ASP A 59 -1.43 6.44 13.28
CA ASP A 59 -1.23 7.66 14.06
C ASP A 59 -0.01 8.44 13.53
N ASP A 60 0.93 8.80 14.39
CA ASP A 60 2.16 9.54 14.04
C ASP A 60 3.30 8.64 13.52
N THR A 61 3.01 7.38 13.18
CA THR A 61 4.01 6.40 12.80
C THR A 61 3.84 5.90 11.37
N VAL A 62 4.93 5.98 10.61
CA VAL A 62 5.03 5.39 9.28
C VAL A 62 5.77 4.05 9.36
N PHE A 63 5.09 2.98 8.98
CA PHE A 63 5.73 1.69 8.70
C PHE A 63 6.00 1.59 7.20
N TYR A 64 7.26 1.70 6.80
CA TYR A 64 7.66 1.68 5.40
C TYR A 64 8.36 0.37 5.05
N SER A 65 7.85 -0.37 4.07
CA SER A 65 8.46 -1.59 3.57
C SER A 65 8.12 -1.82 2.09
N GLY A 66 9.03 -2.46 1.35
CA GLY A 66 8.75 -2.96 0.01
C GLY A 66 7.79 -4.15 0.01
N ALA A 67 7.65 -4.83 1.15
CA ALA A 67 6.85 -6.02 1.32
C ALA A 67 5.35 -5.75 1.08
N SER A 68 4.68 -6.72 0.46
CA SER A 68 3.23 -6.80 0.51
C SER A 68 2.79 -7.64 1.71
N LEU A 69 1.58 -7.43 2.23
CA LEU A 69 1.06 -8.28 3.31
C LEU A 69 0.63 -9.64 2.76
N ASN A 70 1.43 -10.67 3.03
CA ASN A 70 1.11 -12.07 2.73
C ASN A 70 1.99 -13.03 3.57
N ASN A 71 1.70 -14.33 3.48
CA ASN A 71 2.38 -15.35 4.29
C ASN A 71 3.91 -15.36 4.15
N VAL A 72 4.46 -15.15 2.93
CA VAL A 72 5.92 -15.22 2.73
C VAL A 72 6.63 -13.96 3.22
N TYR A 73 6.05 -12.77 3.06
CA TYR A 73 6.66 -11.55 3.62
C TYR A 73 6.50 -11.45 5.14
N LEU A 74 5.45 -12.07 5.70
CA LEU A 74 5.20 -12.10 7.14
C LEU A 74 5.81 -13.34 7.83
N HIS A 75 6.51 -14.20 7.09
CA HIS A 75 7.06 -15.47 7.61
C HIS A 75 6.04 -16.27 8.44
N LYS A 76 4.79 -16.35 7.95
CA LYS A 76 3.67 -17.00 8.65
C LYS A 76 3.79 -18.53 8.68
N LEU A 77 4.50 -19.09 7.68
CA LEU A 77 4.73 -20.52 7.45
C LEU A 77 6.24 -20.73 7.25
N ASP A 78 6.67 -21.89 6.75
CA ASP A 78 8.09 -22.27 6.66
C ASP A 78 8.90 -21.55 5.57
N LYS A 79 8.27 -20.67 4.78
CA LYS A 79 8.94 -19.91 3.71
C LYS A 79 8.83 -18.42 3.98
N TYR A 80 9.94 -17.72 3.83
CA TYR A 80 9.98 -16.27 3.89
C TYR A 80 10.53 -15.64 2.60
N ARG A 81 10.15 -14.39 2.35
CA ARG A 81 10.75 -13.52 1.36
C ARG A 81 11.35 -12.31 2.06
N PHE A 82 12.65 -12.12 1.86
CA PHE A 82 13.38 -11.06 2.52
C PHE A 82 12.99 -9.68 1.97
N ASP A 83 12.76 -8.73 2.87
CA ASP A 83 12.52 -7.31 2.60
C ASP A 83 13.00 -6.46 3.78
N ARG A 84 13.14 -5.15 3.59
CA ARG A 84 13.47 -4.20 4.66
C ARG A 84 12.20 -3.56 5.19
N TYR A 85 12.20 -3.23 6.47
CA TYR A 85 11.14 -2.48 7.10
C TYR A 85 11.72 -1.39 7.99
N HIS A 86 11.09 -0.22 7.92
CA HIS A 86 11.43 0.93 8.74
C HIS A 86 10.20 1.37 9.51
N LEU A 87 10.37 1.58 10.82
CA LEU A 87 9.38 2.22 11.66
C LEU A 87 9.85 3.64 11.96
N ILE A 88 9.15 4.62 11.42
CA ILE A 88 9.53 6.03 11.49
C ILE A 88 8.44 6.75 12.30
N ARG A 89 8.77 7.20 13.51
CA ARG A 89 7.88 8.02 14.33
C ARG A 89 8.10 9.49 13.96
N SER A 90 7.18 10.04 13.17
CA SER A 90 7.19 11.44 12.74
C SER A 90 5.77 11.83 12.36
N PRO A 91 5.09 12.63 13.19
CA PRO A 91 3.77 13.18 12.88
C PRO A 91 3.76 13.89 11.52
N GLU A 92 4.83 14.61 11.18
CA GLU A 92 4.94 15.38 9.94
C GLU A 92 4.99 14.48 8.70
N LEU A 93 5.74 13.38 8.77
CA LEU A 93 5.79 12.41 7.68
C LEU A 93 4.46 11.64 7.56
N ALA A 94 3.88 11.25 8.69
CA ALA A 94 2.58 10.58 8.75
C ALA A 94 1.49 11.44 8.10
N GLU A 95 1.41 12.72 8.48
CA GLU A 95 0.48 13.70 7.93
C GLU A 95 0.74 13.93 6.42
N ALA A 96 1.99 14.10 6.01
CA ALA A 96 2.32 14.27 4.59
C ALA A 96 1.88 13.07 3.74
N MET A 97 2.08 11.85 4.24
CA MET A 97 1.67 10.63 3.54
C MET A 97 0.15 10.44 3.53
N ALA A 98 -0.52 10.66 4.66
CA ALA A 98 -1.98 10.59 4.77
C ALA A 98 -2.66 11.65 3.90
N GLY A 99 -2.18 12.90 3.97
CA GLY A 99 -2.65 14.02 3.15
C GLY A 99 -2.48 13.77 1.66
N PHE A 100 -1.32 13.23 1.22
CA PHE A 100 -1.13 12.82 -0.16
C PHE A 100 -2.13 11.75 -0.59
N MET A 101 -2.40 10.75 0.26
CA MET A 101 -3.41 9.73 -0.04
C MET A 101 -4.80 10.34 -0.19
N ALA A 102 -5.17 11.27 0.70
CA ALA A 102 -6.46 11.94 0.66
C ALA A 102 -6.63 12.84 -0.56
N GLU A 103 -5.64 13.68 -0.86
CA GLU A 103 -5.68 14.63 -1.97
C GLU A 103 -5.66 13.93 -3.33
N GLN A 104 -4.83 12.90 -3.49
CA GLN A 104 -4.59 12.31 -4.81
C GLN A 104 -5.56 11.19 -5.17
N PHE A 105 -6.16 10.49 -4.20
CA PHE A 105 -6.93 9.28 -4.50
C PHE A 105 -8.35 9.28 -3.96
N PHE A 106 -8.62 9.90 -2.80
CA PHE A 106 -9.99 9.93 -2.29
C PHE A 106 -10.85 10.83 -3.18
N ASN A 107 -12.05 10.35 -3.53
CA ASN A 107 -12.99 10.97 -4.46
C ASN A 107 -12.51 11.12 -5.91
N ASP A 108 -11.38 10.52 -6.30
CA ASP A 108 -11.00 10.50 -7.71
C ASP A 108 -11.97 9.60 -8.52
N PRO A 109 -12.48 10.06 -9.68
CA PRO A 109 -13.43 9.28 -10.49
C PRO A 109 -12.91 7.92 -10.97
N ALA A 110 -11.60 7.68 -10.96
CA ALA A 110 -11.01 6.39 -11.32
C ALA A 110 -10.83 5.44 -10.13
N VAL A 111 -10.98 5.91 -8.89
CA VAL A 111 -10.72 5.13 -7.67
C VAL A 111 -12.03 4.66 -7.06
N PHE A 112 -12.23 3.34 -6.96
CA PHE A 112 -13.46 2.76 -6.42
C PHE A 112 -13.20 1.86 -5.23
N ARG A 113 -14.22 1.73 -4.38
CA ARG A 113 -14.28 0.74 -3.30
C ARG A 113 -14.44 -0.66 -3.89
N LEU A 114 -13.48 -1.54 -3.62
CA LEU A 114 -13.48 -2.94 -4.05
C LEU A 114 -14.29 -3.84 -3.11
N ASP A 115 -14.63 -3.35 -1.93
CA ASP A 115 -15.62 -3.93 -1.01
C ASP A 115 -17.07 -3.70 -1.50
N LYS A 116 -17.26 -3.05 -2.66
CA LYS A 116 -18.56 -2.83 -3.34
C LYS A 116 -18.49 -3.29 -4.79
N PRO A 117 -19.64 -3.46 -5.49
CA PRO A 117 -19.63 -3.66 -6.94
C PRO A 117 -18.94 -2.51 -7.66
N THR A 118 -18.08 -2.84 -8.61
CA THR A 118 -17.26 -1.88 -9.35
C THR A 118 -17.56 -1.90 -10.85
N PRO A 119 -17.31 -0.79 -11.56
CA PRO A 119 -17.42 -0.76 -13.00
C PRO A 119 -16.32 -1.60 -13.67
N SER A 120 -16.56 -1.99 -14.92
CA SER A 120 -15.51 -2.61 -15.73
C SER A 120 -14.35 -1.64 -15.98
N THR A 121 -13.12 -2.14 -16.10
CA THR A 121 -11.97 -1.30 -16.51
C THR A 121 -12.22 -0.59 -17.85
N ARG A 122 -13.00 -1.20 -18.76
CA ARG A 122 -13.32 -0.63 -20.07
C ARG A 122 -14.13 0.66 -19.95
N SER A 123 -15.07 0.73 -19.01
CA SER A 123 -15.96 1.88 -18.83
C SER A 123 -15.28 3.08 -18.17
N ILE A 124 -14.14 2.90 -17.50
CA ILE A 124 -13.43 3.97 -16.77
C ILE A 124 -12.06 4.34 -17.39
N ARG A 125 -11.81 3.97 -18.65
CA ARG A 125 -10.49 4.16 -19.28
C ARG A 125 -10.06 5.62 -19.37
N LYS A 126 -11.01 6.55 -19.50
CA LYS A 126 -10.71 7.99 -19.61
C LYS A 126 -10.21 8.51 -18.27
N GLU A 127 -10.92 8.16 -17.20
CA GLU A 127 -10.66 8.50 -15.81
C GLU A 127 -9.30 7.95 -15.39
N ILE A 128 -8.98 6.69 -15.76
CA ILE A 128 -7.66 6.09 -15.51
C ILE A 128 -6.52 6.92 -16.12
N ARG A 129 -6.68 7.40 -17.36
CA ARG A 129 -5.66 8.23 -18.01
C ARG A 129 -5.51 9.57 -17.29
N GLN A 130 -6.63 10.21 -16.95
CA GLN A 130 -6.63 11.47 -16.19
C GLN A 130 -5.97 11.31 -14.82
N LEU A 131 -6.28 10.24 -14.09
CA LEU A 131 -5.63 9.93 -12.82
C LEU A 131 -4.12 9.75 -13.00
N ARG A 132 -3.69 8.99 -14.00
CA ARG A 132 -2.26 8.78 -14.27
C ARG A 132 -1.55 10.09 -14.59
N ASP A 133 -2.13 10.92 -15.45
CA ASP A 133 -1.55 12.21 -15.84
C ASP A 133 -1.53 13.19 -14.65
N LYS A 134 -2.51 13.12 -13.74
CA LYS A 134 -2.50 13.85 -12.46
C LYS A 134 -1.35 13.36 -11.57
N LEU A 135 -1.21 12.05 -11.39
CA LEU A 135 -0.20 11.46 -10.52
C LEU A 135 1.23 11.72 -10.99
N SER A 136 1.47 11.85 -12.30
CA SER A 136 2.82 12.16 -12.82
C SER A 136 3.33 13.55 -12.43
N HIS A 137 2.43 14.44 -11.97
CA HIS A 137 2.75 15.78 -11.50
C HIS A 137 2.55 15.94 -9.98
N SER A 138 2.25 14.84 -9.28
CA SER A 138 1.97 14.85 -7.85
C SER A 138 3.25 14.68 -7.02
N GLN A 139 3.29 15.31 -5.84
CA GLN A 139 4.41 15.21 -4.91
C GLN A 139 3.91 15.27 -3.47
N TYR A 140 4.65 14.66 -2.54
CA TYR A 140 4.39 14.87 -1.11
C TYR A 140 4.63 16.34 -0.74
N ARG A 141 3.78 16.85 0.15
CA ARG A 141 3.89 18.20 0.71
C ARG A 141 4.11 18.10 2.22
N PRO A 142 5.35 17.84 2.69
CA PRO A 142 5.64 17.87 4.11
C PRO A 142 5.46 19.28 4.69
N ASP A 143 5.15 19.37 5.98
CA ASP A 143 5.15 20.67 6.69
C ASP A 143 6.53 21.33 6.47
N PRO A 144 6.59 22.59 6.01
CA PRO A 144 7.83 23.35 5.86
C PRO A 144 8.71 23.38 7.12
N ARG A 145 8.13 23.14 8.30
CA ARG A 145 8.84 23.10 9.59
C ARG A 145 9.50 21.75 9.88
N MET A 146 9.36 20.75 9.01
CA MET A 146 9.98 19.43 9.14
C MET A 146 11.51 19.57 9.23
N ARG A 147 12.04 19.56 10.45
CA ARG A 147 13.48 19.46 10.70
C ARG A 147 13.85 17.98 10.66
N LEU A 148 14.62 17.57 9.65
CA LEU A 148 15.27 16.27 9.64
C LEU A 148 16.24 16.18 10.84
N ARG A 149 15.77 15.66 11.97
CA ARG A 149 16.64 15.21 13.07
C ARG A 149 17.20 13.85 12.69
N THR A 150 18.23 13.84 11.86
CA THR A 150 19.06 12.65 11.64
C THR A 150 19.94 12.41 12.86
N SER A 151 19.36 11.93 13.97
CA SER A 151 20.16 11.24 14.98
C SER A 151 20.29 9.78 14.55
N TRP A 152 21.29 9.50 13.72
CA TRP A 152 21.79 8.13 13.59
C TRP A 152 22.35 7.73 14.96
N ARG A 153 21.58 6.97 15.75
CA ARG A 153 22.15 6.23 16.86
C ARG A 153 22.71 4.94 16.27
N SER A 154 24.03 4.89 16.12
CA SER A 154 24.76 3.66 15.89
C SER A 154 24.34 2.66 16.97
N ALA A 155 23.83 1.49 16.59
CA ALA A 155 23.73 0.39 17.54
C ALA A 155 25.14 0.10 18.08
N PRO A 156 25.33 -0.04 19.41
CA PRO A 156 26.66 -0.36 19.94
C PRO A 156 27.11 -1.70 19.36
N SER A 157 28.31 -1.72 18.77
CA SER A 157 28.93 -2.96 18.30
C SER A 157 29.24 -3.85 19.50
N SER A 158 28.49 -4.92 19.67
CA SER A 158 28.87 -6.01 20.57
C SER A 158 30.05 -6.77 19.93
N ALA A 159 31.27 -6.33 20.24
CA ALA A 159 32.48 -7.09 20.01
C ALA A 159 32.72 -8.04 21.18
N SER A 160 33.35 -9.19 20.87
CA SER A 160 33.93 -10.21 21.77
C SER A 160 33.00 -11.32 22.26
N ALA A 161 32.75 -12.32 21.40
CA ALA A 161 32.76 -13.70 21.86
C ALA A 161 34.21 -14.20 21.82
N ARG A 162 34.86 -14.29 22.99
CA ARG A 162 36.09 -15.06 23.15
C ARG A 162 35.72 -16.53 23.04
N ALA A 163 36.37 -17.23 22.12
CA ALA A 163 36.48 -18.68 22.17
C ALA A 163 37.46 -19.04 23.31
N THR A 164 36.97 -19.77 24.30
CA THR A 164 37.80 -20.54 25.25
C THR A 164 37.01 -21.78 25.67
N GLY A 165 37.60 -22.96 25.46
CA GLY A 165 37.13 -24.25 25.97
C GLY A 165 36.80 -25.24 24.87
#